data_AF-A0AAU3FL58-F1
#
_entry.id   AF-A0AAU3FL58-F1
#
_cell.length_a   1.000
_cell.length_b   1.000
_cell.length_c   1.000
_cell.angle_alpha   90.00
_cell.angle_beta   90.00
_cell.angle_gamma   90.00
#
_symmetry.space_group_name_H-M   'P 1'
#
loop_
_entity.id
_entity.type
_entity.pdbx_description
1 polymer ?
#
loop_
_entity_poly.entity_id
_entity_poly.type
_entity_poly.pdbx_seq_one_letter_code
_entity_poly.pdbx_strand_id
1 'polypeptide(L)'
;MNWLDLIGWIGSALLVWSLLQARVLRLRALNLVGCLVLIGYNAALAVWPMVGLNVVLAVINVWYLRKMLATRHDEQTYEVVEVGVDDQFLAHTLRVHAADIARFNPGFRWGGHPTRRSAFLVVRADEVVGVVLSHAEGDDVAQVDLDYVTQRFRDFTPGEFVYRRSSLFTDRGFHRVVSPPGMVAPYYSRLGFRPVGGSYVLDLPAPPVADRV
;
A
#
# COMPACT_ATOMS: atom_id res chain seq x y z
N MET A 1 -21.53 -37.97 32.41
CA MET A 1 -21.47 -37.10 31.22
C MET A 1 -21.83 -37.95 30.03
N ASN A 2 -22.92 -37.63 29.33
CA ASN A 2 -23.36 -38.45 28.20
C ASN A 2 -22.30 -38.33 27.09
N TRP A 3 -21.97 -39.43 26.43
CA TRP A 3 -21.08 -39.46 25.26
C TRP A 3 -21.54 -38.49 24.16
N LEU A 4 -22.84 -38.20 24.12
CA LEU A 4 -23.46 -37.14 23.30
C LEU A 4 -22.96 -35.73 23.65
N ASP A 5 -22.71 -35.41 24.92
CA ASP A 5 -22.20 -34.10 25.34
C ASP A 5 -20.74 -33.92 24.88
N LEU A 6 -19.94 -34.99 24.96
CA LEU A 6 -18.54 -34.98 24.52
C LEU A 6 -18.44 -34.81 23.01
N ILE A 7 -19.29 -35.51 22.25
CA ILE A 7 -19.39 -35.35 20.79
C ILE A 7 -19.87 -33.94 20.44
N GLY A 8 -20.81 -33.39 21.20
CA GLY A 8 -21.27 -32.00 21.04
C GLY A 8 -20.14 -30.99 21.23
N TRP A 9 -19.37 -31.10 22.30
CA TRP A 9 -18.22 -30.21 22.58
C TRP A 9 -17.11 -30.33 21.53
N ILE A 10 -16.79 -31.55 21.09
CA ILE A 10 -15.80 -31.78 20.03
C ILE A 10 -16.32 -31.17 18.71
N GLY A 11 -17.60 -31.36 18.38
CA GLY A 11 -18.23 -30.75 17.20
C GLY A 11 -18.20 -29.23 17.24
N SER A 12 -18.49 -28.62 18.39
CA SER A 12 -18.40 -27.16 18.59
C SER A 12 -16.97 -26.64 18.47
N ALA A 13 -15.99 -27.34 19.06
CA ALA A 13 -14.57 -26.97 18.96
C ALA A 13 -14.07 -27.07 17.51
N LEU A 14 -14.49 -28.09 16.76
CA LEU A 14 -14.13 -28.29 15.36
C LEU A 14 -14.78 -27.23 14.45
N LEU A 15 -16.03 -26.85 14.74
CA LEU A 15 -16.71 -25.72 14.10
C LEU A 15 -15.95 -24.41 14.34
N VAL A 16 -15.63 -24.10 15.60
CA VAL A 16 -14.86 -22.89 15.96
C VAL A 16 -13.49 -22.89 15.29
N TRP A 17 -12.78 -24.01 15.28
CA TRP A 17 -11.48 -24.15 14.63
C TRP A 17 -11.56 -23.94 13.11
N SER A 18 -12.57 -24.52 12.47
CA SER A 18 -12.82 -24.32 11.04
C SER A 18 -13.12 -22.85 10.71
N LEU A 19 -13.78 -22.12 11.61
CA LEU A 19 -14.08 -20.69 11.44
C LEU A 19 -12.84 -19.79 11.56
N LEU A 20 -11.81 -20.22 12.31
CA LEU A 20 -10.54 -19.49 12.44
C LEU A 20 -9.65 -19.57 11.19
N GLN A 21 -9.84 -20.55 10.31
CA GLN A 21 -9.03 -20.68 9.09
C GLN A 21 -9.43 -19.64 8.03
N ALA A 22 -8.82 -18.45 8.10
CA ALA A 22 -8.95 -17.40 7.10
C ALA A 22 -7.85 -17.52 6.02
N ARG A 23 -8.02 -18.40 5.02
CA ARG A 23 -7.17 -18.35 3.83
C ARG A 23 -7.95 -18.49 2.51
N VAL A 24 -7.53 -17.63 1.57
CA VAL A 24 -7.85 -17.52 0.14
C VAL A 24 -9.31 -17.12 -0.20
N LEU A 25 -9.49 -15.87 -0.63
CA LEU A 25 -10.77 -15.23 -0.99
C LEU A 25 -11.61 -16.07 -1.98
N ARG A 26 -10.97 -16.71 -2.95
CA ARG A 26 -11.62 -17.58 -3.95
C ARG A 26 -12.27 -18.81 -3.33
N LEU A 27 -11.61 -19.42 -2.35
CA LEU A 27 -12.13 -20.60 -1.65
C LEU A 27 -13.37 -20.25 -0.80
N ARG A 28 -13.36 -19.08 -0.16
CA ARG A 28 -14.52 -18.61 0.62
C ARG A 28 -15.71 -18.21 -0.25
N ALA A 29 -15.47 -17.60 -1.41
CA ALA A 29 -16.54 -17.34 -2.38
C ALA A 29 -17.19 -18.65 -2.88
N LEU A 30 -16.37 -19.67 -3.15
CA LEU A 30 -16.86 -20.98 -3.59
C LEU A 30 -17.62 -21.71 -2.48
N ASN A 31 -17.16 -21.61 -1.22
CA ASN A 31 -17.90 -22.10 -0.05
C ASN A 31 -19.23 -21.38 0.16
N LEU A 32 -19.29 -20.07 -0.08
CA LEU A 32 -20.55 -19.30 0.00
C LEU A 32 -21.54 -19.79 -1.05
N VAL A 33 -21.09 -19.99 -2.30
CA VAL A 33 -21.93 -20.57 -3.37
C VAL A 33 -22.40 -21.97 -2.97
N GLY A 34 -21.51 -22.81 -2.44
CA GLY A 34 -21.85 -24.14 -1.93
C GLY A 34 -22.92 -24.11 -0.83
N CYS A 35 -22.79 -23.19 0.14
CA CYS A 35 -23.79 -23.00 1.20
C CYS A 35 -25.14 -22.56 0.62
N LEU A 36 -25.17 -21.64 -0.34
CA LEU A 36 -26.42 -21.17 -0.97
C LEU A 36 -27.14 -22.30 -1.73
N VAL A 37 -26.40 -23.13 -2.45
CA VAL A 37 -26.96 -24.31 -3.13
C VAL A 37 -27.50 -25.31 -2.11
N LEU A 38 -26.76 -25.57 -1.02
CA LEU A 38 -27.23 -26.47 0.06
C LEU A 38 -28.46 -25.91 0.79
N ILE A 39 -28.55 -24.61 1.01
CA ILE A 39 -29.74 -23.98 1.61
C ILE A 39 -30.96 -24.27 0.73
N GLY A 40 -30.88 -24.02 -0.59
CA GLY A 40 -31.98 -24.27 -1.51
C GLY A 40 -32.38 -25.75 -1.58
N TYR A 41 -31.39 -26.65 -1.66
CA TYR A 41 -31.62 -28.09 -1.70
C TYR A 41 -32.25 -28.63 -0.41
N ASN A 42 -31.70 -28.30 0.76
CA ASN A 42 -32.21 -28.78 2.04
C ASN A 42 -33.56 -28.15 2.39
N ALA A 43 -33.82 -26.92 1.94
CA ALA A 43 -35.15 -26.29 2.08
C ALA A 43 -36.20 -27.03 1.25
N ALA A 44 -35.87 -27.45 0.02
CA ALA A 44 -36.75 -28.26 -0.82
C ALA A 44 -37.07 -29.63 -0.19
N LEU A 45 -36.13 -30.21 0.56
CA LEU A 45 -36.30 -31.47 1.29
C LEU A 45 -36.88 -31.31 2.71
N ALA A 46 -37.22 -30.08 3.13
CA ALA A 46 -37.69 -29.76 4.48
C ALA A 46 -36.75 -30.21 5.63
N VAL A 47 -35.44 -30.28 5.37
CA VAL A 47 -34.42 -30.64 6.37
C VAL A 47 -33.93 -29.38 7.08
N TRP A 48 -34.77 -28.87 7.99
CA TRP A 48 -34.57 -27.60 8.70
C TRP A 48 -33.24 -27.45 9.47
N PRO A 49 -32.70 -28.49 10.16
CA PRO A 49 -31.43 -28.37 10.87
C PRO A 49 -30.25 -28.06 9.93
N MET A 50 -30.23 -28.68 8.75
CA MET A 50 -29.18 -28.45 7.74
C MET A 50 -29.32 -27.07 7.09
N VAL A 51 -30.53 -26.58 6.90
CA VAL A 51 -30.79 -25.21 6.41
C VAL A 51 -30.21 -24.19 7.39
N GLY A 52 -30.53 -24.32 8.69
CA GLY A 52 -30.03 -23.41 9.72
C GLY A 52 -28.50 -23.36 9.78
N LEU A 53 -27.84 -24.53 9.72
CA LEU A 53 -26.38 -24.60 9.71
C LEU A 53 -25.76 -23.88 8.51
N ASN A 54 -26.28 -24.13 7.30
CA ASN A 54 -25.76 -23.50 6.09
C ASN A 54 -26.05 -22.00 6.02
N VAL A 55 -27.17 -21.53 6.61
CA VAL A 55 -27.46 -20.09 6.74
C VAL A 55 -26.42 -19.41 7.65
N VAL A 56 -26.11 -20.00 8.80
CA VAL A 56 -25.07 -19.46 9.71
C VAL A 56 -23.71 -19.42 9.01
N LEU A 57 -23.34 -20.49 8.31
CA LEU A 57 -22.10 -20.54 7.53
C LEU A 57 -22.06 -19.48 6.41
N ALA A 58 -23.18 -19.27 5.72
CA ALA A 58 -23.29 -18.24 4.69
C ALA A 58 -23.09 -16.83 5.27
N VAL A 59 -23.75 -16.51 6.40
CA VAL A 59 -23.61 -15.21 7.08
C VAL A 59 -22.15 -14.96 7.50
N ILE A 60 -21.49 -15.95 8.09
CA ILE A 60 -20.09 -15.82 8.50
C ILE A 60 -19.17 -15.62 7.29
N ASN A 61 -19.36 -16.41 6.22
CA ASN A 61 -18.60 -16.23 4.98
C ASN A 61 -18.79 -14.84 4.37
N VAL A 62 -20.03 -14.31 4.38
CA VAL A 62 -20.32 -12.93 3.94
C VAL A 62 -19.64 -11.89 4.82
N TRP A 63 -19.66 -12.05 6.15
CA TRP A 63 -19.00 -11.12 7.06
C TRP A 63 -17.49 -11.05 6.81
N TYR A 64 -16.83 -12.20 6.70
CA TYR A 64 -15.39 -12.24 6.39
C TYR A 64 -15.09 -11.70 4.99
N LEU A 65 -15.92 -12.02 3.99
CA LEU A 65 -15.74 -11.50 2.63
C LEU A 65 -15.88 -9.97 2.62
N ARG A 66 -16.88 -9.42 3.31
CA ARG A 66 -17.06 -7.97 3.48
C ARG A 66 -15.90 -7.33 4.23
N LYS A 67 -15.44 -7.93 5.34
CA LYS A 67 -14.30 -7.42 6.10
C LYS A 67 -13.05 -7.35 5.23
N MET A 68 -12.73 -8.42 4.50
CA MET A 68 -11.58 -8.44 3.60
C MET A 68 -11.73 -7.48 2.40
N LEU A 69 -12.95 -7.33 1.86
CA LEU A 69 -13.21 -6.40 0.76
C LEU A 69 -13.17 -4.93 1.21
N ALA A 70 -13.58 -4.67 2.46
CA ALA A 70 -13.50 -3.37 3.12
C ALA A 70 -12.05 -3.01 3.47
N THR A 71 -11.25 -3.94 3.99
CA THR A 71 -9.79 -3.73 4.19
C THR A 71 -9.10 -3.41 2.86
N ARG A 72 -9.56 -3.98 1.74
CA ARG A 72 -9.04 -3.64 0.42
C ARG A 72 -9.35 -2.20 -0.02
N HIS A 73 -10.40 -1.57 0.54
CA HIS A 73 -10.79 -0.18 0.27
C HIS A 73 -10.23 0.80 1.31
N ASP A 74 -9.84 0.34 2.50
CA ASP A 74 -9.21 1.16 3.56
C ASP A 74 -7.67 1.30 3.40
N GLU A 75 -7.04 0.50 2.54
CA GLU A 75 -5.59 0.57 2.26
C GLU A 75 -5.23 1.58 1.14
N GLN A 76 -5.40 2.87 1.41
CA GLN A 76 -4.74 3.94 0.64
C GLN A 76 -3.89 4.89 1.50
N THR A 77 -3.46 4.47 2.68
CA THR A 77 -2.34 5.14 3.34
C THR A 77 -1.07 4.57 2.76
N TYR A 78 -0.55 5.21 1.71
CA TYR A 78 0.87 5.09 1.43
C TYR A 78 1.62 5.64 2.65
N GLU A 79 2.66 4.98 3.08
CA GLU A 79 3.56 5.52 4.10
C GLU A 79 4.90 5.78 3.45
N VAL A 80 5.58 6.82 3.91
CA VAL A 80 6.92 7.17 3.43
C VAL A 80 7.88 6.90 4.56
N VAL A 81 8.75 5.92 4.35
CA VAL A 81 9.75 5.49 5.33
C VAL A 81 11.10 6.02 4.89
N GLU A 82 11.72 6.81 5.74
CA GLU A 82 13.11 7.24 5.51
C GLU A 82 14.06 6.07 5.75
N VAL A 83 14.99 5.88 4.80
CA VAL A 83 16.04 4.89 4.88
C VAL A 83 17.39 5.54 4.70
N GLY A 84 18.42 4.93 5.29
CA GLY A 84 19.80 5.35 5.07
C GLY A 84 20.16 5.25 3.58
N VAL A 85 20.96 6.17 3.09
CA VAL A 85 21.48 6.11 1.71
C VAL A 85 22.35 4.86 1.46
N ASP A 86 22.97 4.34 2.51
CA ASP A 86 23.78 3.11 2.50
C ASP A 86 22.99 1.87 2.93
N ASP A 87 21.66 1.96 2.97
CA ASP A 87 20.81 0.85 3.40
C ASP A 87 20.85 -0.32 2.41
N GLN A 88 21.00 -1.54 2.94
CA GLN A 88 21.12 -2.75 2.12
C GLN A 88 19.82 -3.10 1.39
N PHE A 89 18.67 -2.79 2.00
CA PHE A 89 17.36 -3.05 1.45
C PHE A 89 17.02 -2.06 0.33
N LEU A 90 17.40 -0.79 0.49
CA LEU A 90 17.38 0.19 -0.60
C LEU A 90 18.25 -0.26 -1.77
N ALA A 91 19.50 -0.66 -1.50
CA ALA A 91 20.42 -1.14 -2.52
C ALA A 91 19.89 -2.39 -3.25
N HIS A 92 19.22 -3.29 -2.53
CA HIS A 92 18.53 -4.44 -3.12
C HIS A 92 17.39 -3.99 -4.04
N THR A 93 16.52 -3.10 -3.58
CA THR A 93 15.36 -2.60 -4.34
C THR A 93 15.78 -1.92 -5.64
N LEU A 94 16.79 -1.03 -5.58
CA LEU A 94 17.36 -0.38 -6.77
C LEU A 94 17.94 -1.39 -7.76
N ARG A 95 18.57 -2.47 -7.27
CA ARG A 95 19.14 -3.52 -8.13
C ARG A 95 18.06 -4.35 -8.82
N VAL A 96 17.02 -4.73 -8.10
CA VAL A 96 15.89 -5.51 -8.64
C VAL A 96 15.15 -4.70 -9.73
N HIS A 97 14.98 -3.40 -9.51
CA HIS A 97 14.25 -2.53 -10.43
C HIS A 97 15.13 -1.75 -11.42
N ALA A 98 16.44 -2.02 -11.47
CA ALA A 98 17.41 -1.24 -12.25
C ALA A 98 17.06 -1.10 -13.74
N ALA A 99 16.56 -2.18 -14.36
CA ALA A 99 16.19 -2.17 -15.78
C ALA A 99 14.98 -1.26 -16.07
N ASP A 100 14.00 -1.24 -15.17
CA ASP A 100 12.82 -0.38 -15.29
C ASP A 100 13.18 1.07 -14.96
N ILE A 101 13.99 1.29 -13.92
CA ILE A 101 14.53 2.62 -13.58
C ILE A 101 15.30 3.21 -14.76
N ALA A 102 16.18 2.45 -15.42
CA ALA A 102 16.95 2.93 -16.57
C ALA A 102 16.05 3.32 -17.77
N ARG A 103 14.86 2.72 -17.90
CA ARG A 103 13.90 3.03 -18.96
C ARG A 103 13.16 4.34 -18.72
N PHE A 104 12.81 4.64 -17.48
CA PHE A 104 11.99 5.82 -17.11
C PHE A 104 12.83 6.99 -16.61
N ASN A 105 14.01 6.73 -16.04
CA ASN A 105 14.94 7.70 -15.50
C ASN A 105 16.35 7.42 -16.07
N PRO A 106 16.56 7.56 -17.39
CA PRO A 106 17.83 7.20 -18.04
C PRO A 106 19.04 8.03 -17.56
N GLY A 107 18.80 9.20 -16.95
CA GLY A 107 19.83 10.05 -16.37
C GLY A 107 20.25 9.66 -14.94
N PHE A 108 19.52 8.75 -14.28
CA PHE A 108 19.79 8.39 -12.90
C PHE A 108 21.03 7.51 -12.78
N ARG A 109 21.98 7.92 -11.91
CA ARG A 109 23.16 7.13 -11.57
C ARG A 109 23.25 6.95 -10.06
N TRP A 110 23.09 5.71 -9.61
CA TRP A 110 23.39 5.30 -8.24
C TRP A 110 24.91 5.27 -8.04
N GLY A 111 25.43 5.92 -6.99
CA GLY A 111 26.86 5.85 -6.64
C GLY A 111 27.66 7.16 -6.57
N GLY A 112 27.02 8.33 -6.53
CA GLY A 112 27.70 9.59 -6.16
C GLY A 112 27.61 9.89 -4.65
N HIS A 113 28.50 10.71 -4.11
CA HIS A 113 28.37 11.27 -2.75
C HIS A 113 28.05 12.78 -2.79
N PRO A 114 26.87 13.23 -3.27
CA PRO A 114 26.41 14.57 -2.94
C PRO A 114 26.26 14.68 -1.42
N THR A 115 26.75 15.79 -0.87
CA THR A 115 26.46 16.18 0.50
C THR A 115 24.95 16.25 0.72
N ARG A 116 24.45 15.61 1.78
CA ARG A 116 23.02 15.58 2.20
C ARG A 116 22.04 14.90 1.23
N ARG A 117 22.34 13.67 0.81
CA ARG A 117 21.33 12.79 0.20
C ARG A 117 20.35 12.25 1.23
N SER A 118 19.10 12.12 0.83
CA SER A 118 18.01 11.51 1.58
C SER A 118 17.35 10.45 0.70
N ALA A 119 17.02 9.31 1.30
CA ALA A 119 16.38 8.21 0.60
C ALA A 119 15.09 7.82 1.31
N PHE A 120 14.04 7.60 0.51
CA PHE A 120 12.71 7.33 1.01
C PHE A 120 12.10 6.17 0.25
N LEU A 121 11.52 5.24 0.99
CA LEU A 121 10.72 4.16 0.45
C LEU A 121 9.25 4.51 0.61
N VAL A 122 8.50 4.39 -0.49
CA VAL A 122 7.04 4.45 -0.43
C VAL A 122 6.55 3.04 -0.23
N VAL A 123 5.89 2.80 0.89
CA VAL A 123 5.35 1.49 1.26
C VAL A 123 3.82 1.54 1.29
N ARG A 124 3.19 0.44 0.92
CA ARG A 124 1.75 0.24 1.04
C ARG A 124 1.54 -1.04 1.85
N ALA A 125 1.07 -0.90 3.09
CA ALA A 125 1.14 -1.96 4.08
C ALA A 125 2.58 -2.51 4.16
N ASP A 126 2.79 -3.78 3.84
CA ASP A 126 4.11 -4.43 3.90
C ASP A 126 4.85 -4.47 2.53
N GLU A 127 4.27 -3.90 1.46
CA GLU A 127 4.84 -3.93 0.11
C GLU A 127 5.54 -2.59 -0.22
N VAL A 128 6.80 -2.64 -0.64
CA VAL A 128 7.51 -1.47 -1.19
C VAL A 128 6.98 -1.19 -2.58
N VAL A 129 6.34 -0.04 -2.75
CA VAL A 129 5.70 0.34 -4.02
C VAL A 129 6.50 1.36 -4.81
N GLY A 130 7.43 2.08 -4.17
CA GLY A 130 8.27 3.07 -4.82
C GLY A 130 9.49 3.51 -4.02
N VAL A 131 10.37 4.24 -4.68
CA VAL A 131 11.62 4.79 -4.16
C VAL A 131 11.73 6.25 -4.59
N VAL A 132 11.94 7.13 -3.63
CA VAL A 132 12.24 8.55 -3.87
C VAL A 132 13.62 8.85 -3.31
N LEU A 133 14.50 9.41 -4.14
CA LEU A 133 15.82 9.87 -3.74
C LEU A 133 15.90 11.37 -4.00
N SER A 134 16.41 12.11 -3.04
CA SER A 134 16.64 13.55 -3.18
C SER A 134 17.94 13.97 -2.52
N HIS A 135 18.50 15.09 -2.95
CA HIS A 135 19.58 15.76 -2.25
C HIS A 135 19.23 17.22 -1.99
N ALA A 136 19.84 17.80 -0.96
CA ALA A 136 19.72 19.23 -0.70
C ALA A 136 20.58 20.01 -1.72
N GLU A 137 19.95 20.92 -2.46
CA GLU A 137 20.62 21.87 -3.35
C GLU A 137 20.46 23.27 -2.76
N GLY A 138 21.43 23.70 -1.95
CA GLY A 138 21.28 24.89 -1.10
C GLY A 138 20.55 24.60 0.22
N ASP A 139 20.11 25.64 0.92
CA ASP A 139 19.48 25.52 2.24
C ASP A 139 17.95 25.36 2.19
N ASP A 140 17.30 25.69 1.07
CA ASP A 140 15.84 25.72 0.93
C ASP A 140 15.26 24.84 -0.19
N VAL A 141 16.11 24.25 -1.05
CA VAL A 141 15.67 23.43 -2.19
C VAL A 141 16.07 21.96 -2.03
N ALA A 142 15.09 21.07 -2.18
CA ALA A 142 15.29 19.64 -2.34
C ALA A 142 15.23 19.28 -3.84
N GLN A 143 16.36 18.86 -4.39
CA GLN A 143 16.45 18.34 -5.76
C GLN A 143 16.19 16.84 -5.73
N VAL A 144 15.15 16.40 -6.45
CA VAL A 144 14.82 14.98 -6.59
C VAL A 144 15.74 14.36 -7.65
N ASP A 145 16.44 13.30 -7.26
CA ASP A 145 17.33 12.52 -8.11
C ASP A 145 16.58 11.35 -8.78
N LEU A 146 15.67 10.73 -8.04
CA LEU A 146 14.88 9.59 -8.48
C LEU A 146 13.47 9.68 -7.89
N ASP A 147 12.47 9.52 -8.74
CA ASP A 147 11.10 9.23 -8.34
C ASP A 147 10.66 8.00 -9.14
N TYR A 148 10.73 6.84 -8.50
CA TYR A 148 10.44 5.56 -9.11
C TYR A 148 9.28 4.88 -8.41
N VAL A 149 8.29 4.45 -9.19
CA VAL A 149 7.17 3.64 -8.71
C VAL A 149 7.11 2.36 -9.52
N THR A 150 6.94 1.25 -8.83
CA THR A 150 6.81 -0.08 -9.44
C THR A 150 5.63 -0.09 -10.43
N GLN A 151 5.75 -0.89 -11.49
CA GLN A 151 4.78 -0.92 -12.59
C GLN A 151 3.33 -1.10 -12.13
N ARG A 152 3.11 -1.91 -11.09
CA ARG A 152 1.77 -2.22 -10.54
C ARG A 152 1.08 -1.01 -9.89
N PHE A 153 1.86 -0.04 -9.41
CA PHE A 153 1.35 1.11 -8.64
C PHE A 153 1.56 2.46 -9.36
N ARG A 154 2.12 2.43 -10.57
CA ARG A 154 2.44 3.63 -11.35
C ARG A 154 1.21 4.49 -11.66
N ASP A 155 0.08 3.87 -11.93
CA ASP A 155 -1.18 4.57 -12.22
C ASP A 155 -1.88 5.10 -10.96
N PHE A 156 -1.41 4.73 -9.76
CA PHE A 156 -2.05 5.04 -8.49
C PHE A 156 -1.51 6.29 -7.78
N THR A 157 -0.82 7.16 -8.52
CA THR A 157 -0.37 8.49 -8.04
C THR A 157 0.29 8.50 -6.64
N PRO A 158 1.26 7.61 -6.31
CA PRO A 158 1.87 7.59 -4.97
C PRO A 158 2.73 8.84 -4.69
N GLY A 159 3.24 9.50 -5.73
CA GLY A 159 4.00 10.74 -5.60
C GLY A 159 3.20 11.89 -4.96
N GLU A 160 1.87 11.90 -5.09
CA GLU A 160 1.01 12.89 -4.42
C GLU A 160 1.09 12.73 -2.92
N PHE A 161 1.18 11.49 -2.44
CA PHE A 161 1.33 11.26 -1.02
C PHE A 161 2.67 11.80 -0.51
N VAL A 162 3.75 11.57 -1.26
CA VAL A 162 5.08 12.08 -0.94
C VAL A 162 5.12 13.62 -0.93
N TYR A 163 4.59 14.28 -1.95
CA TYR A 163 4.75 15.74 -2.09
C TYR A 163 3.65 16.60 -1.44
N ARG A 164 2.42 16.09 -1.27
CA ARG A 164 1.29 16.86 -0.71
C ARG A 164 0.87 16.45 0.69
N ARG A 165 0.96 15.15 1.02
CA ARG A 165 0.44 14.63 2.30
C ARG A 165 1.53 14.36 3.32
N SER A 166 2.77 14.13 2.89
CA SER A 166 3.88 13.96 3.81
C SER A 166 4.54 15.31 4.12
N SER A 167 4.82 15.56 5.41
CA SER A 167 5.61 16.69 5.89
C SER A 167 7.12 16.48 5.69
N LEU A 168 7.51 15.44 4.95
CA LEU A 168 8.87 14.91 4.80
C LEU A 168 9.90 15.96 4.37
N PHE A 169 9.52 16.85 3.46
CA PHE A 169 10.38 17.93 3.01
C PHE A 169 10.27 19.18 3.89
N THR A 170 9.06 19.48 4.38
CA THR A 170 8.77 20.65 5.21
C THR A 170 9.40 20.57 6.60
N ASP A 171 9.40 19.38 7.21
CA ASP A 171 10.03 19.10 8.52
C ASP A 171 11.56 19.26 8.45
N ARG A 172 12.14 19.16 7.25
CA ARG A 172 13.56 19.40 6.97
C ARG A 172 13.88 20.85 6.62
N GLY A 173 12.88 21.74 6.62
CA GLY A 173 13.04 23.15 6.28
C GLY A 173 13.11 23.43 4.77
N PHE A 174 12.83 22.44 3.91
CA PHE A 174 12.77 22.70 2.48
C PHE A 174 11.47 23.42 2.13
N HIS A 175 11.61 24.48 1.32
CA HIS A 175 10.48 25.27 0.83
C HIS A 175 10.16 24.97 -0.64
N ARG A 176 11.09 24.32 -1.33
CA ARG A 176 10.96 24.02 -2.76
C ARG A 176 11.46 22.61 -3.07
N VAL A 177 10.71 21.91 -3.92
CA VAL A 177 11.11 20.61 -4.49
C VAL A 177 11.24 20.75 -5.99
N VAL A 178 12.36 20.30 -6.55
CA VAL A 178 12.63 20.33 -7.98
C VAL A 178 12.72 18.90 -8.51
N SER A 179 11.97 18.59 -9.56
CA SER A 179 11.95 17.27 -10.20
C SER A 179 13.25 16.99 -10.97
N PRO A 180 13.53 15.72 -11.31
CA PRO A 180 14.62 15.39 -12.23
C PRO A 180 14.42 16.06 -13.61
N PRO A 181 15.50 16.52 -14.26
CA PRO A 181 15.43 17.07 -15.62
C PRO A 181 15.10 15.99 -16.66
N GLY A 182 14.23 16.31 -17.62
CA GLY A 182 13.89 15.41 -18.74
C GLY A 182 12.86 14.31 -18.40
N MET A 183 12.16 14.41 -17.27
CA MET A 183 11.09 13.48 -16.91
C MET A 183 9.85 13.73 -17.77
N VAL A 184 9.36 12.69 -18.45
CA VAL A 184 8.21 12.77 -19.38
C VAL A 184 6.94 12.32 -18.66
N ALA A 185 6.13 13.22 -18.06
CA ALA A 185 4.73 12.90 -17.74
C ALA A 185 3.82 14.07 -17.26
N PRO A 186 2.51 14.04 -17.61
CA PRO A 186 1.43 14.98 -17.23
C PRO A 186 0.90 14.87 -15.79
N TYR A 187 1.56 14.12 -14.89
CA TYR A 187 1.10 13.93 -13.51
C TYR A 187 1.48 15.10 -12.59
N TYR A 188 2.67 15.68 -12.77
CA TYR A 188 3.18 16.82 -12.01
C TYR A 188 2.31 18.09 -12.16
N SER A 189 1.69 18.28 -13.33
CA SER A 189 0.76 19.40 -13.55
C SER A 189 -0.51 19.29 -12.70
N ARG A 190 -0.97 18.08 -12.36
CA ARG A 190 -2.11 17.84 -11.45
C ARG A 190 -1.71 18.00 -9.98
N LEU A 191 -0.45 17.78 -9.67
CA LEU A 191 0.13 17.94 -8.33
C LEU A 191 0.39 19.39 -7.93
N GLY A 192 0.35 20.33 -8.89
CA GLY A 192 0.64 21.74 -8.68
C GLY A 192 2.08 22.15 -8.97
N PHE A 193 2.89 21.27 -9.58
CA PHE A 193 4.22 21.64 -10.03
C PHE A 193 4.14 22.57 -11.24
N ARG A 194 5.05 23.54 -11.28
CA ARG A 194 5.21 24.50 -12.38
C ARG A 194 6.42 24.12 -13.24
N PRO A 195 6.30 24.11 -14.58
CA PRO A 195 7.45 23.85 -15.44
C PRO A 195 8.43 25.04 -15.40
N VAL A 196 9.70 24.76 -15.11
CA VAL A 196 10.80 25.73 -15.10
C VAL A 196 12.03 25.10 -15.76
N GLY A 197 12.46 25.64 -16.91
CA GLY A 197 13.75 25.31 -17.51
C GLY A 197 13.98 23.83 -17.89
N GLY A 198 12.93 23.05 -18.13
CA GLY A 198 13.03 21.62 -18.44
C GLY A 198 12.86 20.67 -17.23
N SER A 199 12.63 21.23 -16.05
CA SER A 199 12.26 20.53 -14.81
C SER A 199 10.92 21.07 -14.29
N TYR A 200 10.36 20.40 -13.28
CA TYR A 200 9.12 20.81 -12.61
C TYR A 200 9.43 21.23 -11.17
N VAL A 201 8.86 22.34 -10.73
CA VAL A 201 9.09 22.91 -9.39
C VAL A 201 7.80 22.93 -8.60
N LEU A 202 7.82 22.41 -7.37
CA LEU A 202 6.73 22.54 -6.40
C LEU A 202 7.19 23.43 -5.24
N ASP A 203 6.41 24.47 -4.98
CA ASP A 203 6.54 25.25 -3.74
C ASP A 203 5.77 24.51 -2.64
N LEU A 204 6.47 24.14 -1.57
CA LEU A 204 5.86 23.47 -0.43
C LEU A 204 5.18 24.52 0.47
N PRO A 205 4.05 24.18 1.12
CA PRO A 205 3.48 25.05 2.14
C PRO A 205 4.52 25.26 3.24
N ALA A 206 4.59 26.47 3.81
CA ALA A 206 5.50 26.76 4.91
C ALA A 206 5.29 25.75 6.06
N PRO A 207 6.37 25.32 6.76
CA PRO A 207 6.23 24.40 7.88
C PRO A 207 5.24 24.99 8.88
N PRO A 208 4.38 24.17 9.51
CA PRO A 208 3.59 24.66 10.63
C PRO A 208 4.58 25.25 11.63
N VAL A 209 4.36 26.53 11.98
CA VAL A 209 5.14 27.20 13.02
C VAL A 209 5.00 26.32 14.25
N ALA A 210 6.06 25.62 14.62
CA ALA A 210 6.11 24.94 15.89
C ALA A 210 6.04 26.06 16.94
N ASP A 211 4.86 26.23 17.54
CA ASP A 211 4.69 27.08 18.71
C ASP A 211 5.69 26.58 19.76
N ARG A 212 6.82 27.28 19.85
CA ARG A 212 7.75 27.15 20.96
C ARG A 212 7.06 27.78 22.16
N VAL A 213 6.50 26.94 23.04
CA VAL A 213 6.15 27.29 24.42
C VAL A 213 7.21 26.71 25.34
#